data_AF-A0AAU6TZ85-F1
#
_entry.id   AF-A0AAU6TZ85-F1
#
_cell.length_a   1.000
_cell.length_b   1.000
_cell.length_c   1.000
_cell.angle_alpha   90.00
_cell.angle_beta   90.00
_cell.angle_gamma   90.00
#
_symmetry.space_group_name_H-M   'P 1'
#
loop_
_entity.id
_entity.type
_entity.pdbx_description
1 polymer ?
#
loop_
_entity_poly.entity_id
_entity_poly.type
_entity_poly.pdbx_seq_one_letter_code
_entity_poly.pdbx_strand_id
1 'polypeptide(L)'
;MSTWLIYALLSAISAAMVAVFGKMGLQHLDANTATAIRAVIMALFLVGVVVVQGKLNLISEIIENRKALFFIALSGIAGALSWLFYFMAIKNGQVSQVAPIDKLSVVFAVIFAVILFGEKISLIAAGGVALITVGALMVALG
;
A
#
# COMPACT_ATOMS: atom_id res chain seq x y z
N MET A 1 -7.30 22.73 6.25
CA MET A 1 -6.52 21.75 5.46
C MET A 1 -7.47 20.97 4.57
N SER A 2 -7.06 20.63 3.35
CA SER A 2 -7.88 19.84 2.44
C SER A 2 -8.13 18.44 3.00
N THR A 3 -9.36 17.94 2.90
CA THR A 3 -9.79 16.66 3.49
C THR A 3 -8.91 15.48 3.05
N TRP A 4 -8.42 15.49 1.80
CA TRP A 4 -7.53 14.44 1.28
C TRP A 4 -6.20 14.33 2.04
N LEU A 5 -5.67 15.46 2.53
CA LEU A 5 -4.39 15.48 3.25
C LEU A 5 -4.51 14.80 4.62
N ILE A 6 -5.65 15.01 5.29
CA ILE A 6 -5.95 14.37 6.57
C ILE A 6 -6.01 12.85 6.39
N TYR A 7 -6.71 12.36 5.36
CA TYR A 7 -6.77 10.93 5.06
C TYR A 7 -5.41 10.34 4.67
N ALA A 8 -4.58 11.08 3.92
CA ALA A 8 -3.23 10.64 3.57
C ALA A 8 -2.33 10.51 4.81
N LEU A 9 -2.41 11.46 5.75
CA LEU A 9 -1.66 11.40 7.01
C LEU A 9 -2.11 10.23 7.89
N LEU A 10 -3.43 10.02 8.03
CA LEU A 10 -3.97 8.86 8.75
C LEU A 10 -3.50 7.55 8.11
N SER A 11 -3.50 7.46 6.77
CA SER A 11 -2.98 6.32 6.03
C SER A 11 -1.49 6.07 6.32
N ALA A 12 -0.67 7.12 6.36
CA ALA A 12 0.75 7.01 6.69
C ALA A 12 0.99 6.45 8.10
N ILE A 13 0.22 6.93 9.09
CA ILE A 13 0.28 6.43 10.47
C ILE A 13 -0.14 4.96 10.53
N SER A 14 -1.26 4.59 9.90
CA SER A 14 -1.71 3.20 9.83
C SER A 14 -0.68 2.30 9.14
N ALA A 15 -0.05 2.76 8.05
CA ALA A 15 0.98 2.01 7.35
C ALA A 15 2.24 1.76 8.22
N ALA A 16 2.62 2.74 9.05
CA ALA A 16 3.71 2.55 10.01
C ALA A 16 3.37 1.48 11.06
N MET A 17 2.15 1.48 11.59
CA MET A 17 1.67 0.45 12.53
C MET A 17 1.68 -0.95 11.89
N VAL A 18 1.26 -1.05 10.62
CA VAL A 18 1.28 -2.32 9.86
C VAL A 18 2.70 -2.91 9.79
N ALA A 19 3.73 -2.07 9.59
CA ALA A 19 5.11 -2.51 9.56
C ALA A 19 5.59 -3.05 10.93
N VAL A 20 5.31 -2.30 12.00
CA VAL A 20 5.73 -2.63 13.36
C VAL A 20 5.02 -3.88 13.88
N PHE A 21 3.69 -3.94 13.78
CA PHE A 21 2.90 -5.10 14.20
C PHE A 21 3.19 -6.33 13.34
N GLY A 22 3.39 -6.14 12.03
CA GLY A 22 3.78 -7.23 11.15
C GLY A 22 5.12 -7.83 11.53
N LYS A 23 6.14 -7.02 11.84
CA LYS A 23 7.42 -7.56 12.31
C LYS A 23 7.29 -8.35 13.61
N MET A 24 6.52 -7.84 14.58
CA MET A 24 6.28 -8.55 15.84
C MET A 24 5.52 -9.86 15.64
N GLY A 25 4.51 -9.88 14.76
CA GLY A 25 3.72 -11.08 14.47
C GLY A 25 4.49 -12.16 13.68
N LEU A 26 5.61 -11.81 13.02
CA LEU A 26 6.36 -12.71 12.15
C LEU A 26 7.53 -13.43 12.83
N GLN A 27 7.87 -13.12 14.09
CA GLN A 27 9.13 -13.54 14.73
C GLN A 27 9.42 -15.05 14.67
N HIS A 28 8.38 -15.90 14.65
CA HIS A 28 8.54 -17.35 14.53
C HIS A 28 7.59 -17.99 13.50
N LEU A 29 6.91 -17.19 12.68
CA LEU A 29 5.90 -17.66 11.74
C LEU A 29 6.40 -17.53 10.30
N ASP A 30 5.85 -18.36 9.41
CA ASP A 30 6.04 -18.19 7.98
C ASP A 30 5.40 -16.88 7.50
N ALA A 31 6.12 -16.12 6.67
CA ALA A 31 5.67 -14.80 6.22
C ALA A 31 4.47 -14.88 5.29
N ASN A 32 4.40 -15.92 4.46
CA ASN A 32 3.31 -16.10 3.51
C ASN A 32 2.03 -16.53 4.26
N THR A 33 2.14 -17.47 5.19
CA THR A 33 1.01 -17.90 6.03
C THR A 33 0.46 -16.74 6.87
N ALA A 34 1.33 -15.96 7.51
CA ALA A 34 0.89 -14.79 8.29
C ALA A 34 0.24 -13.72 7.40
N THR A 35 0.77 -13.49 6.20
CA THR A 35 0.20 -12.54 5.23
C THR A 35 -1.18 -13.00 4.74
N ALA A 36 -1.36 -14.31 4.52
CA ALA A 36 -2.66 -14.88 4.14
C ALA A 36 -3.71 -14.69 5.25
N ILE A 37 -3.37 -14.97 6.51
CA ILE A 37 -4.25 -14.72 7.66
C ILE A 37 -4.60 -13.22 7.75
N ARG A 38 -3.62 -12.34 7.56
CA ARG A 38 -3.85 -10.89 7.56
C ARG A 38 -4.81 -10.45 6.46
N ALA A 39 -4.75 -11.05 5.28
CA ALA A 39 -5.68 -10.77 4.19
C ALA A 39 -7.13 -11.12 4.56
N VAL A 40 -7.35 -12.26 5.23
CA VAL A 40 -8.68 -12.65 5.72
C VAL A 40 -9.20 -11.66 6.77
N ILE A 41 -8.37 -11.28 7.75
CA ILE A 41 -8.74 -10.30 8.78
C ILE A 41 -9.13 -8.96 8.13
N MET A 42 -8.34 -8.49 7.16
CA MET A 42 -8.64 -7.24 6.45
C MET A 42 -9.93 -7.34 5.64
N ALA A 43 -10.15 -8.45 4.93
CA ALA A 43 -11.37 -8.67 4.16
C ALA A 43 -12.61 -8.60 5.05
N LEU A 44 -12.59 -9.29 6.20
CA LEU A 44 -13.69 -9.25 7.18
C LEU A 44 -13.92 -7.83 7.72
N PHE A 45 -12.84 -7.11 8.05
CA PHE A 45 -12.93 -5.73 8.52
C PHE A 45 -13.56 -4.80 7.49
N LEU A 46 -13.11 -4.85 6.23
CA LEU A 46 -13.64 -4.01 5.16
C LEU A 46 -15.09 -4.36 4.81
N VAL A 47 -15.46 -5.64 4.79
CA VAL A 47 -16.86 -6.06 4.62
C VAL A 47 -17.72 -5.52 5.76
N GLY A 48 -17.26 -5.63 7.02
CA GLY A 48 -17.97 -5.06 8.18
C GLY A 48 -18.19 -3.54 8.04
N VAL A 49 -17.19 -2.81 7.55
CA VAL A 49 -17.30 -1.36 7.28
C VAL A 49 -18.36 -1.05 6.21
N VAL A 50 -18.49 -1.87 5.16
CA VAL A 50 -19.54 -1.70 4.13
C VAL A 50 -20.93 -2.02 4.68
N VAL A 51 -21.04 -3.06 5.51
CA VAL A 51 -22.29 -3.45 6.19
C VAL A 51 -22.78 -2.33 7.10
N VAL A 52 -21.91 -1.80 7.98
CA VAL A 52 -22.26 -0.71 8.92
C VAL A 52 -22.66 0.57 8.18
N GLN A 53 -22.07 0.84 7.02
CA GLN A 53 -22.46 1.97 6.18
C GLN A 53 -23.74 1.74 5.38
N GLY A 54 -24.33 0.55 5.41
CA GLY A 54 -25.52 0.20 4.62
C GLY A 54 -25.27 0.18 3.10
N LYS A 55 -24.02 0.00 2.67
CA LYS A 55 -23.59 0.15 1.27
C LYS A 55 -23.49 -1.18 0.50
N LEU A 56 -24.11 -2.24 1.00
CA LEU A 56 -24.06 -3.57 0.37
C LEU A 56 -24.59 -3.56 -1.07
N ASN A 57 -25.60 -2.73 -1.35
CA ASN A 57 -26.20 -2.60 -2.69
C ASN A 57 -25.24 -2.01 -3.73
N LEU A 58 -24.14 -1.36 -3.32
CA LEU A 58 -23.13 -0.83 -4.25
C LEU A 58 -22.12 -1.91 -4.68
N ILE A 59 -22.09 -3.06 -4.01
CA ILE A 59 -21.22 -4.17 -4.40
C ILE A 59 -21.69 -4.76 -5.75
N SER A 60 -23.00 -4.89 -5.96
CA SER A 60 -23.54 -5.39 -7.23
C SER A 60 -23.20 -4.47 -8.41
N GLU A 61 -23.22 -3.15 -8.21
CA GLU A 61 -22.82 -2.17 -9.22
C GLU A 61 -21.36 -2.39 -9.69
N ILE A 62 -20.45 -2.66 -8.75
CA ILE A 62 -19.04 -2.95 -9.07
C ILE A 62 -18.90 -4.30 -9.79
N ILE A 63 -19.64 -5.34 -9.37
CA ILE A 63 -19.56 -6.68 -9.96
C ILE A 63 -20.11 -6.70 -11.40
N GLU A 64 -21.17 -5.93 -11.66
CA GLU A 64 -21.78 -5.79 -12.99
C GLU A 64 -20.84 -5.05 -13.95
N ASN A 65 -20.09 -4.07 -13.45
CA ASN A 65 -19.08 -3.36 -14.24
C ASN A 65 -17.79 -4.21 -14.40
N ARG A 66 -17.79 -5.09 -15.41
CA ARG A 66 -16.67 -5.99 -15.74
C ARG A 66 -15.31 -5.29 -15.86
N LYS A 67 -15.29 -4.06 -16.41
CA LYS A 67 -14.04 -3.29 -16.57
C LYS A 67 -13.53 -2.81 -15.21
N ALA A 68 -14.40 -2.26 -14.37
CA ALA A 68 -14.04 -1.86 -13.01
C ALA A 68 -13.56 -3.08 -12.20
N LEU A 69 -14.30 -4.19 -12.25
CA LEU A 69 -13.95 -5.42 -11.57
C LEU A 69 -12.57 -5.95 -12.02
N PHE A 70 -12.25 -5.89 -13.31
CA PHE A 70 -10.94 -6.29 -13.83
C PHE A 70 -9.79 -5.46 -13.23
N PHE A 71 -9.90 -4.13 -13.23
CA PHE A 71 -8.86 -3.28 -12.64
C PHE A 71 -8.78 -3.42 -11.12
N ILE A 72 -9.90 -3.64 -10.43
CA ILE A 72 -9.94 -3.91 -8.99
C ILE A 72 -9.25 -5.25 -8.69
N ALA A 73 -9.51 -6.29 -9.47
CA ALA A 73 -8.85 -7.59 -9.32
C ALA A 73 -7.34 -7.47 -9.54
N LEU A 74 -6.92 -6.76 -10.60
CA LEU A 74 -5.49 -6.53 -10.87
C LEU A 74 -4.82 -5.74 -9.75
N SER A 75 -5.49 -4.70 -9.23
CA SER A 75 -5.03 -3.93 -8.07
C SER A 75 -4.92 -4.80 -6.82
N GLY A 76 -5.90 -5.68 -6.57
CA GLY A 76 -5.87 -6.64 -5.47
C GLY A 76 -4.70 -7.61 -5.55
N ILE A 77 -4.40 -8.14 -6.74
CA ILE A 77 -3.24 -9.01 -6.98
C ILE A 77 -1.94 -8.22 -6.76
N ALA A 78 -1.82 -7.00 -7.30
CA ALA A 78 -0.65 -6.16 -7.11
C ALA A 78 -0.42 -5.81 -5.63
N GLY A 79 -1.48 -5.51 -4.88
CA GLY A 79 -1.43 -5.28 -3.43
C GLY A 79 -1.01 -6.52 -2.65
N ALA A 80 -1.52 -7.70 -3.01
CA ALA A 80 -1.13 -8.96 -2.40
C ALA A 80 0.36 -9.29 -2.65
N LEU A 81 0.85 -9.09 -3.88
CA LEU A 81 2.26 -9.26 -4.24
C LEU A 81 3.16 -8.28 -3.48
N SER A 82 2.79 -6.99 -3.45
CA SER A 82 3.50 -5.96 -2.68
C SER A 82 3.66 -6.38 -1.22
N TRP A 83 2.58 -6.84 -0.59
CA TRP A 83 2.61 -7.28 0.80
C TRP A 83 3.42 -8.55 1.02
N LEU A 84 3.31 -9.54 0.13
CA LEU A 84 4.08 -10.77 0.23
C LEU A 84 5.59 -10.47 0.26
N PHE A 85 6.08 -9.67 -0.69
CA PHE A 85 7.49 -9.28 -0.74
C PHE A 85 7.89 -8.35 0.41
N TYR A 86 7.03 -7.40 0.79
CA TYR A 86 7.29 -6.48 1.89
C TYR A 86 7.47 -7.20 3.23
N PHE A 87 6.58 -8.14 3.58
CA PHE A 87 6.70 -8.88 4.83
C PHE A 87 7.80 -9.92 4.81
N MET A 88 8.11 -10.49 3.65
CA MET A 88 9.30 -11.31 3.48
C MET A 88 10.57 -10.49 3.71
N ALA A 89 10.63 -9.24 3.23
CA ALA A 89 11.75 -8.33 3.51
C ALA A 89 11.82 -7.93 4.99
N ILE A 90 10.70 -7.55 5.62
CA ILE A 90 10.65 -7.19 7.05
C ILE A 90 11.07 -8.35 7.96
N LYS A 91 10.72 -9.59 7.60
CA LYS A 91 11.12 -10.77 8.36
C LYS A 91 12.64 -10.94 8.37
N ASN A 92 13.31 -10.63 7.26
CA ASN A 92 14.75 -10.82 7.08
C ASN A 92 15.58 -9.55 7.34
N GLY A 93 14.95 -8.39 7.50
CA GLY A 93 15.61 -7.08 7.61
C GLY A 93 15.06 -6.20 8.73
N GLN A 94 15.62 -5.00 8.90
CA GLN A 94 15.10 -4.02 9.87
C GLN A 94 13.95 -3.23 9.27
N VAL A 95 12.92 -2.91 10.07
CA VAL A 95 11.79 -2.07 9.61
C VAL A 95 12.30 -0.71 9.17
N SER A 96 13.30 -0.16 9.89
CA SER A 96 13.97 1.09 9.55
C SER A 96 14.65 1.07 8.17
N GLN A 97 15.07 -0.09 7.67
CA GLN A 97 15.71 -0.21 6.35
C GLN A 97 14.70 -0.54 5.25
N VAL A 98 13.75 -1.45 5.53
CA VAL A 98 12.78 -1.93 4.55
C VAL A 98 11.69 -0.89 4.27
N ALA A 99 11.19 -0.20 5.31
CA ALA A 99 10.10 0.75 5.15
C ALA A 99 10.44 1.95 4.24
N PRO A 100 11.64 2.55 4.29
CA PRO A 100 12.03 3.57 3.32
C PRO A 100 12.11 3.06 1.88
N ILE A 101 12.68 1.86 1.67
CA ILE A 101 12.74 1.25 0.32
C ILE A 101 11.33 1.02 -0.23
N ASP A 102 10.37 0.58 0.59
CA ASP A 102 8.95 0.47 0.21
C ASP A 102 8.36 1.82 -0.27
N LYS A 103 8.84 2.96 0.26
CA LYS A 103 8.38 4.30 -0.19
C LYS A 103 8.88 4.70 -1.57
N LEU A 104 9.83 3.97 -2.16
CA LEU A 104 10.14 4.11 -3.58
C LEU A 104 8.93 3.74 -4.47
N SER A 105 7.91 3.06 -3.94
CA SER A 105 6.62 2.89 -4.62
C SER A 105 6.00 4.22 -5.08
N VAL A 106 6.25 5.33 -4.38
CA VAL A 106 5.81 6.67 -4.80
C VAL A 106 6.46 7.07 -6.12
N VAL A 107 7.76 6.77 -6.29
CA VAL A 107 8.51 7.04 -7.53
C VAL A 107 7.91 6.27 -8.69
N PHE A 108 7.68 4.97 -8.50
CA PHE A 108 7.06 4.12 -9.53
C PHE A 108 5.63 4.54 -9.85
N ALA A 109 4.82 4.88 -8.84
CA ALA A 109 3.45 5.36 -9.03
C ALA A 109 3.41 6.63 -9.88
N VAL A 110 4.31 7.57 -9.61
CA VAL A 110 4.44 8.81 -10.38
C VAL A 110 4.86 8.52 -11.83
N ILE A 111 5.85 7.64 -12.05
CA ILE A 111 6.27 7.23 -13.40
C ILE A 111 5.10 6.58 -14.16
N PHE A 112 4.40 5.64 -13.53
CA PHE A 112 3.25 4.99 -14.15
C PHE A 112 2.11 5.98 -14.42
N ALA A 113 1.90 6.97 -13.56
CA ALA A 113 0.88 7.99 -13.78
C ALA A 113 1.17 8.85 -15.01
N VAL A 114 2.43 9.22 -15.22
CA VAL A 114 2.87 9.93 -16.43
C VAL A 114 2.66 9.08 -17.67
N ILE A 115 3.09 7.81 -17.63
CA ILE A 115 3.07 6.92 -18.80
C ILE A 115 1.64 6.49 -19.17
N LEU A 116 0.83 6.11 -18.18
CA LEU A 116 -0.49 5.50 -18.40
C LEU A 116 -1.62 6.53 -18.47
N PHE A 117 -1.55 7.60 -17.65
CA PHE A 117 -2.60 8.62 -17.57
C PHE A 117 -2.21 9.95 -18.23
N GLY A 118 -0.95 10.09 -18.68
CA GLY A 118 -0.47 11.31 -19.33
C GLY A 118 -0.35 12.49 -18.35
N GLU A 119 -0.22 12.23 -17.05
CA GLU A 119 -0.11 13.27 -16.04
C GLU A 119 1.14 14.14 -16.25
N LYS A 120 0.98 15.46 -16.14
CA LYS A 120 2.09 16.41 -16.20
C LYS A 120 2.61 16.70 -14.80
N ILE A 121 3.89 16.44 -14.58
CA ILE A 121 4.56 16.71 -13.31
C ILE A 121 5.29 18.04 -13.40
N SER A 122 5.17 18.88 -12.36
CA SER A 122 5.95 20.11 -12.25
C SER A 122 7.41 19.80 -11.89
N LEU A 123 8.35 20.67 -12.28
CA LEU A 123 9.77 20.52 -11.92
C LEU A 123 9.98 20.39 -10.40
N ILE A 124 9.16 21.09 -9.60
CA ILE A 124 9.20 21.02 -8.14
C ILE A 124 8.80 19.62 -7.65
N ALA A 125 7.70 19.06 -8.18
CA ALA A 125 7.26 17.72 -7.82
C ALA A 125 8.28 16.65 -8.26
N ALA A 126 8.89 16.79 -9.44
CA ALA A 126 9.97 15.91 -9.89
C ALA A 126 11.20 15.97 -8.95
N GLY A 127 11.59 17.18 -8.51
CA GLY A 127 12.62 17.36 -7.49
C GLY A 127 12.26 16.71 -6.15
N GLY A 128 10.99 16.79 -5.73
CA GLY A 128 10.48 16.11 -4.54
C GLY A 128 10.59 14.58 -4.64
N VAL A 129 10.24 13.99 -5.78
CA VAL A 129 10.38 12.54 -6.03
C VAL A 129 11.84 12.12 -6.00
N ALA A 130 12.75 12.92 -6.56
CA ALA A 130 14.19 12.66 -6.49
C ALA A 130 14.70 12.70 -5.05
N LEU A 131 14.28 13.68 -4.25
CA LEU A 131 14.63 13.78 -2.84
C LEU A 131 14.07 12.62 -2.00
N ILE A 132 12.84 12.17 -2.26
CA ILE A 132 12.28 10.96 -1.63
C ILE A 132 13.14 9.76 -1.96
N THR A 133 13.57 9.63 -3.21
CA THR A 133 14.43 8.51 -3.66
C THR A 133 15.76 8.51 -2.91
N VAL A 134 16.46 9.64 -2.92
CA VAL A 134 17.76 9.78 -2.25
C VAL A 134 17.61 9.56 -0.74
N GLY A 135 16.62 10.18 -0.10
CA GLY A 135 16.37 10.03 1.33
C GLY A 135 16.05 8.58 1.71
N ALA A 136 15.24 7.88 0.91
CA ALA A 136 14.94 6.46 1.14
C ALA A 136 16.19 5.58 1.08
N LEU A 137 17.06 5.79 0.08
CA LEU A 137 18.31 5.04 -0.06
C LEU A 137 19.29 5.35 1.07
N MET A 138 19.39 6.61 1.49
CA MET A 138 20.26 7.01 2.61
C MET A 138 19.83 6.33 3.93
N VAL A 139 18.53 6.29 4.24
CA VAL A 139 18.04 5.65 5.48
C VAL A 139 18.18 4.13 5.41
N ALA A 140 18.04 3.55 4.22
CA ALA A 140 18.09 2.09 4.06
C ALA A 140 19.52 1.53 4.05
N LEU A 141 20.48 2.29 3.52
CA LEU A 141 21.87 1.84 3.29
C LEU A 141 22.90 2.49 4.22
N GLY A 142 22.54 3.58 4.91
CA GLY A 142 23.37 4.22 5.92
C GLY A 142 23.21 3.60 7.29
#